data_AF-A0A0F9CVL3-F1
#
_entry.id   AF-A0A0F9CVL3-F1
#
_cell.length_a   1.000
_cell.length_b   1.000
_cell.length_c   1.000
_cell.angle_alpha   90.00
_cell.angle_beta   90.00
_cell.angle_gamma   90.00
#
_symmetry.space_group_name_H-M   'P 1'
#
loop_
_entity.id
_entity.type
_entity.pdbx_description
1 polymer ?
#
loop_
_entity_poly.entity_id
_entity_poly.type
_entity_poly.pdbx_seq_one_letter_code
_entity_poly.pdbx_strand_id
1 'polypeptide(L)'
;MAQIKNAFSAGMDKDSSKNKYDNTHYFDANNIRIITQDGLSSGAIENVKGNRVRVVGDERYILGGCVLRDYVVLWTTNTLQSGEPSSSTVCTIHAVLISDLNALTGTDTITLDDTYLHNGGNLIYTGFLRLGIKYPLKAIGRYENENVQKVDWVDSFNKLKHLNIIHNADTNDLE
;
A
#
# COMPACT_ATOMS: atom_id res chain seq x y z
N MET A 1 -3.55 -36.80 -18.95
CA MET A 1 -2.45 -36.41 -18.04
C MET A 1 -3.05 -35.68 -16.86
N ALA A 2 -2.82 -36.17 -15.64
CA ALA A 2 -3.29 -35.48 -14.44
C ALA A 2 -2.48 -34.19 -14.26
N GLN A 3 -3.18 -33.06 -14.25
CA GLN A 3 -2.56 -31.76 -13.97
C GLN A 3 -2.26 -31.69 -12.48
N ILE A 4 -0.98 -31.65 -12.12
CA ILE A 4 -0.56 -31.46 -10.73
C ILE A 4 -0.95 -30.04 -10.32
N LYS A 5 -1.99 -29.90 -9.49
CA LYS A 5 -2.33 -28.64 -8.85
C LYS A 5 -1.45 -28.50 -7.61
N ASN A 6 -0.62 -27.47 -7.57
CA ASN A 6 0.14 -27.13 -6.37
C ASN A 6 -0.84 -26.66 -5.29
N ALA A 7 -0.76 -27.27 -4.11
CA ALA A 7 -1.56 -26.90 -2.96
C ALA A 7 -0.66 -26.13 -2.00
N PHE A 8 -1.16 -25.05 -1.41
CA PHE A 8 -0.34 -24.04 -0.72
C PHE A 8 -0.35 -24.22 0.81
N SER A 9 -0.44 -25.47 1.28
CA SER A 9 -0.88 -25.77 2.65
C SER A 9 0.23 -26.04 3.65
N ALA A 10 1.46 -26.36 3.23
CA ALA A 10 2.48 -26.93 4.12
C ALA A 10 3.66 -26.00 4.45
N GLY A 11 3.68 -24.76 3.94
CA GLY A 11 4.72 -23.78 4.28
C GLY A 11 6.00 -23.92 3.45
N MET A 12 7.13 -23.40 3.93
CA MET A 12 8.40 -23.36 3.18
C MET A 12 9.33 -24.52 3.58
N ASP A 13 9.87 -25.25 2.60
CA ASP A 13 10.88 -26.29 2.81
C ASP A 13 12.08 -26.04 1.88
N LYS A 14 13.29 -26.03 2.44
CA LYS A 14 14.55 -25.93 1.70
C LYS A 14 15.49 -27.11 1.94
N ASP A 15 15.13 -28.00 2.85
CA ASP A 15 15.98 -29.13 3.25
C ASP A 15 15.71 -30.34 2.36
N SER A 16 14.52 -30.43 1.77
CA SER A 16 14.21 -31.46 0.77
C SER A 16 14.99 -31.26 -0.53
N SER A 17 15.55 -32.36 -1.03
CA SER A 17 16.20 -32.36 -2.34
C SER A 17 15.19 -32.12 -3.46
N LYS A 18 15.61 -31.46 -4.55
CA LYS A 18 14.74 -31.05 -5.66
C LYS A 18 13.87 -32.17 -6.25
N ASN A 19 14.35 -33.43 -6.19
CA ASN A 19 13.63 -34.60 -6.71
C ASN A 19 12.63 -35.21 -5.72
N LYS A 20 12.70 -34.82 -4.43
CA LYS A 20 11.76 -35.24 -3.38
C LYS A 20 10.87 -34.08 -2.91
N TYR A 21 10.93 -32.97 -3.63
CA TYR A 21 10.14 -31.79 -3.33
C TYR A 21 8.67 -32.10 -3.62
N ASP A 22 7.85 -32.05 -2.58
CA ASP A 22 6.42 -32.26 -2.76
C ASP A 22 5.76 -31.01 -3.37
N ASN A 23 4.52 -31.14 -3.82
CA ASN A 23 3.77 -30.02 -4.39
C ASN A 23 3.03 -29.19 -3.34
N THR A 24 3.31 -29.40 -2.05
CA THR A 24 2.60 -28.76 -0.93
C THR A 24 3.40 -27.67 -0.22
N HIS A 25 4.73 -27.64 -0.42
CA HIS A 25 5.65 -26.66 0.16
C HIS A 25 6.15 -25.61 -0.86
N TYR A 26 6.69 -24.49 -0.35
CA TYR A 26 7.37 -23.43 -1.11
C TYR A 26 8.89 -23.56 -1.01
N PHE A 27 9.62 -23.51 -2.14
CA PHE A 27 11.08 -23.51 -2.11
C PHE A 27 11.64 -22.13 -1.71
N ASP A 28 11.05 -21.06 -2.24
CA ASP A 28 11.31 -19.68 -1.85
C ASP A 28 9.98 -18.97 -1.57
N ALA A 29 9.92 -18.26 -0.43
CA ALA A 29 8.74 -17.57 0.06
C ALA A 29 9.01 -16.06 0.16
N ASN A 30 9.20 -15.42 -1.00
CA ASN A 30 9.54 -14.00 -1.08
C ASN A 30 8.27 -13.13 -0.92
N ASN A 31 8.35 -12.09 -0.08
CA ASN A 31 7.25 -11.13 0.19
C ASN A 31 6.00 -11.72 0.84
N ILE A 32 6.12 -12.79 1.63
CA ILE A 32 5.02 -13.27 2.47
C ILE A 32 4.75 -12.27 3.60
N ARG A 33 3.49 -11.86 3.75
CA ARG A 33 3.05 -11.00 4.86
C ARG A 33 2.00 -11.74 5.67
N ILE A 34 2.27 -11.98 6.95
CA ILE A 34 1.27 -12.46 7.91
C ILE A 34 0.51 -11.24 8.41
N ILE A 35 -0.80 -11.20 8.17
CA ILE A 35 -1.68 -10.14 8.65
C ILE A 35 -2.76 -10.80 9.48
N THR A 36 -2.90 -10.38 10.73
CA THR A 36 -3.99 -10.83 11.59
C THR A 36 -5.17 -9.87 11.45
N GLN A 37 -6.37 -10.42 11.51
CA GLN A 37 -7.62 -9.68 11.69
C GLN A 37 -8.23 -10.33 12.94
N ASP A 38 -8.58 -9.55 13.96
CA ASP A 38 -8.88 -10.04 15.31
C ASP A 38 -9.76 -11.31 15.34
N GLY A 39 -9.38 -12.27 16.20
CA GLY A 39 -10.00 -13.60 16.33
C GLY A 39 -9.07 -14.75 15.92
N LEU A 40 -9.56 -16.00 16.01
CA LEU A 40 -8.84 -17.23 15.62
C LEU A 40 -8.33 -17.13 14.17
N SER A 41 -7.05 -16.79 14.04
CA SER A 41 -6.49 -16.07 12.90
C SER A 41 -6.57 -16.78 11.54
N SER A 42 -7.06 -16.09 10.52
CA SER A 42 -6.91 -16.46 9.10
C SER A 42 -5.73 -15.72 8.45
N GLY A 43 -4.83 -16.44 7.77
CA GLY A 43 -3.74 -15.86 6.99
C GLY A 43 -4.13 -15.60 5.53
N ALA A 44 -3.61 -14.53 4.93
CA ALA A 44 -3.79 -14.22 3.51
C ALA A 44 -2.44 -14.23 2.78
N ILE A 45 -2.36 -14.95 1.67
CA ILE A 45 -1.17 -15.03 0.81
C ILE A 45 -1.51 -14.31 -0.49
N GLU A 46 -0.83 -13.20 -0.78
CA GLU A 46 -0.96 -12.48 -2.06
C GLU A 46 0.38 -12.35 -2.78
N ASN A 47 0.35 -12.46 -4.12
CA ASN A 47 1.51 -12.13 -4.94
C ASN A 47 1.65 -10.61 -5.07
N VAL A 48 2.85 -10.09 -4.83
CA VAL A 48 3.18 -8.70 -5.10
C VAL A 48 3.39 -8.52 -6.61
N LYS A 49 2.38 -8.00 -7.29
CA LYS A 49 2.53 -7.50 -8.66
C LYS A 49 3.42 -6.25 -8.62
N GLY A 50 4.53 -6.26 -9.35
CA GLY A 50 5.47 -5.13 -9.38
C GLY A 50 4.81 -3.81 -9.81
N ASN A 51 5.44 -2.70 -9.43
CA ASN A 51 4.96 -1.35 -9.75
C ASN A 51 4.80 -1.23 -11.27
N ARG A 52 3.61 -0.83 -11.72
CA ARG A 52 3.39 -0.42 -13.11
C ARG A 52 3.63 1.09 -13.18
N VAL A 53 4.55 1.51 -14.04
CA VAL A 53 4.72 2.93 -14.36
C VAL A 53 3.50 3.36 -15.17
N ARG A 54 2.49 3.93 -14.52
CA ARG A 54 1.44 4.70 -15.20
C ARG A 54 0.52 5.44 -14.22
N VAL A 55 0.78 6.72 -14.00
CA VAL A 55 -0.09 7.89 -14.25
C VAL A 55 0.89 9.07 -14.33
N VAL A 56 0.96 9.76 -15.47
CA VAL A 56 1.65 11.06 -15.55
C VAL A 56 0.66 12.06 -14.97
N GLY A 57 0.73 12.25 -13.65
CA GLY A 57 0.21 13.42 -12.98
C GLY A 57 1.35 14.42 -12.86
N ASP A 58 1.01 15.71 -12.90
CA ASP A 58 1.96 16.82 -12.75
C ASP A 58 2.93 16.58 -11.58
N GLU A 59 4.24 16.73 -11.84
CA GLU A 59 5.42 16.62 -10.95
C GLU A 59 5.49 15.48 -9.89
N ARG A 60 4.50 14.59 -9.79
CA ARG A 60 4.35 13.61 -8.70
C ARG A 60 4.27 12.17 -9.21
N TYR A 61 5.03 11.30 -8.55
CA TYR A 61 5.09 9.87 -8.80
C TYR A 61 4.25 9.13 -7.77
N ILE A 62 3.32 8.29 -8.26
CA ILE A 62 2.52 7.41 -7.41
C ILE A 62 3.39 6.22 -6.99
N LEU A 63 3.52 6.02 -5.67
CA LEU A 63 4.30 4.95 -5.06
C LEU A 63 3.45 3.71 -4.78
N GLY A 64 2.18 3.93 -4.44
CA GLY A 64 1.20 2.89 -4.17
C GLY A 64 -0.11 3.50 -3.70
N GLY A 65 -1.09 2.64 -3.45
CA GLY A 65 -2.39 3.07 -2.98
C GLY A 65 -3.23 1.92 -2.45
N CYS A 66 -4.31 2.28 -1.76
CA CYS A 66 -5.33 1.34 -1.31
C CYS A 66 -6.71 2.00 -1.33
N VAL A 67 -7.75 1.17 -1.35
CA VAL A 67 -9.13 1.63 -1.19
C VAL A 67 -9.52 1.50 0.27
N LEU A 68 -10.09 2.56 0.83
CA LEU A 68 -10.67 2.58 2.17
C LEU A 68 -12.04 3.26 2.09
N ARG A 69 -13.09 2.43 2.09
CA ARG A 69 -14.48 2.86 1.89
C ARG A 69 -14.63 3.71 0.62
N ASP A 70 -14.97 4.97 0.80
CA ASP A 70 -15.27 5.92 -0.27
C ASP A 70 -14.00 6.62 -0.77
N TYR A 71 -12.84 6.35 -0.17
CA TYR A 71 -11.58 6.96 -0.55
C TYR A 71 -10.66 5.99 -1.28
N VAL A 72 -9.96 6.53 -2.29
CA VAL A 72 -8.67 6.01 -2.75
C VAL A 72 -7.58 6.78 -2.02
N VAL A 73 -6.79 6.06 -1.22
CA VAL A 73 -5.63 6.61 -0.52
C VAL A 73 -4.39 6.36 -1.37
N LEU A 74 -3.63 7.43 -1.65
CA LEU A 74 -2.48 7.43 -2.54
C LEU A 74 -1.22 7.93 -1.83
N TRP A 75 -0.12 7.23 -2.03
CA TRP A 75 1.21 7.69 -1.64
C TRP A 75 1.92 8.27 -2.86
N THR A 76 2.40 9.49 -2.72
CA THR A 76 3.06 10.23 -3.79
C THR A 76 4.40 10.82 -3.36
N THR A 77 5.30 11.02 -4.30
CA THR A 77 6.57 11.76 -4.12
C THR A 77 6.79 12.69 -5.31
N ASN A 78 7.43 13.82 -5.10
CA ASN A 78 7.85 14.72 -6.19
C ASN A 78 9.25 14.37 -6.74
N THR A 79 9.90 13.35 -6.20
CA THR A 79 11.29 13.02 -6.54
C THR A 79 11.37 11.67 -7.26
N LEU A 80 11.94 11.68 -8.48
CA LEU A 80 12.46 10.46 -9.11
C LEU A 80 13.79 10.09 -8.47
N GLN A 81 13.76 9.13 -7.54
CA GLN A 81 14.99 8.49 -7.07
C GLN A 81 15.12 7.10 -7.70
N SER A 82 16.22 6.90 -8.43
CA SER A 82 16.63 5.60 -8.98
C SER A 82 17.37 4.72 -7.95
N GLY A 83 17.77 5.30 -6.81
CA GLY A 83 18.48 4.65 -5.71
C GLY A 83 17.61 4.37 -4.48
N GLU A 84 18.28 4.11 -3.35
CA GLU A 84 17.63 4.01 -2.04
C GLU A 84 16.89 5.33 -1.69
N PRO A 85 15.73 5.27 -1.01
CA PRO A 85 14.98 6.47 -0.68
C PRO A 85 15.76 7.38 0.28
N SER A 86 15.96 8.64 -0.11
CA SER A 86 16.64 9.63 0.73
C SER A 86 15.81 9.99 1.96
N SER A 87 16.50 10.30 3.07
CA SER A 87 15.89 10.92 4.25
C SER A 87 15.34 12.32 4.01
N SER A 88 15.66 12.95 2.87
CA SER A 88 15.19 14.28 2.48
C SER A 88 14.04 14.26 1.47
N THR A 89 13.61 13.08 1.00
CA THR A 89 12.53 12.99 0.01
C THR A 89 11.18 13.23 0.68
N VAL A 90 10.47 14.26 0.22
CA VAL A 90 9.12 14.55 0.66
C VAL A 90 8.17 13.52 0.05
N CYS A 91 7.40 12.88 0.91
CA CYS A 91 6.31 11.99 0.53
C CYS A 91 5.01 12.58 1.06
N THR A 92 3.98 12.47 0.24
CA THR A 92 2.62 12.93 0.57
C THR A 92 1.66 11.76 0.52
N ILE A 93 0.67 11.79 1.41
CA ILE A 93 -0.44 10.84 1.45
C ILE A 93 -1.70 11.65 1.16
N HIS A 94 -2.43 11.27 0.12
CA HIS A 94 -3.69 11.90 -0.25
C HIS A 94 -4.84 10.92 -0.13
N ALA A 95 -6.02 11.42 0.22
CA ALA A 95 -7.29 10.71 0.07
C ALA A 95 -8.18 11.43 -0.94
N VAL A 96 -8.64 10.67 -1.91
CA VAL A 96 -9.50 11.14 -3.00
C VAL A 96 -10.81 10.39 -2.94
N LEU A 97 -11.93 11.08 -3.03
CA LEU A 97 -13.25 10.43 -3.09
C LEU A 97 -13.39 9.64 -4.39
N ILE A 98 -13.86 8.41 -4.28
CA ILE A 98 -14.12 7.53 -5.43
C ILE A 98 -15.20 8.13 -6.33
N SER A 99 -16.15 8.89 -5.77
CA SER A 99 -17.15 9.64 -6.56
C SER A 99 -16.51 10.57 -7.58
N ASP A 100 -15.40 11.22 -7.21
CA ASP A 100 -14.70 12.18 -8.05
C ASP A 100 -13.93 11.47 -9.17
N LEU A 101 -13.52 10.22 -8.91
CA LEU A 101 -12.88 9.35 -9.89
C LEU A 101 -13.88 8.73 -10.87
N ASN A 102 -15.08 8.40 -10.42
CA ASN A 102 -16.12 7.79 -11.27
C ASN A 102 -16.62 8.74 -12.36
N ALA A 103 -16.45 10.05 -12.17
CA ALA A 103 -16.76 11.05 -13.17
C ALA A 103 -15.70 11.16 -14.28
N LEU A 104 -14.53 10.52 -14.11
CA LEU A 104 -13.42 10.61 -15.04
C LEU A 104 -13.60 9.64 -16.22
N THR A 105 -13.55 10.20 -17.41
CA THR A 105 -13.33 9.53 -18.68
C THR A 105 -11.82 9.41 -18.94
N GLY A 106 -11.40 8.54 -19.86
CA GLY A 106 -9.98 8.14 -20.02
C GLY A 106 -8.96 9.25 -20.34
N THR A 107 -9.38 10.50 -20.49
CA THR A 107 -8.53 11.69 -20.68
C THR A 107 -8.57 12.68 -19.51
N ASP A 108 -9.45 12.48 -18.53
CA ASP A 108 -9.61 13.41 -17.42
C ASP A 108 -8.47 13.27 -16.42
N THR A 109 -8.09 14.40 -15.84
CA THR A 109 -7.03 14.52 -14.85
C THR A 109 -7.64 14.92 -13.51
N ILE A 110 -7.15 14.33 -12.43
CA ILE A 110 -7.46 14.79 -11.08
C ILE A 110 -6.28 15.54 -10.49
N THR A 111 -6.56 16.71 -9.92
CA THR A 111 -5.57 17.49 -9.17
C THR A 111 -5.57 17.02 -7.73
N LEU A 112 -4.38 16.72 -7.20
CA LEU A 112 -4.20 16.44 -5.78
C LEU A 112 -3.90 17.75 -5.06
N ASP A 113 -4.85 18.22 -4.27
CA ASP A 113 -4.72 19.44 -3.46
C ASP A 113 -3.83 19.20 -2.23
N ASP A 114 -2.88 20.10 -2.00
CA ASP A 114 -2.01 20.12 -0.82
C ASP A 114 -2.70 20.71 0.43
N THR A 115 -3.97 21.13 0.30
CA THR A 115 -4.83 21.47 1.43
C THR A 115 -5.22 20.21 2.19
N TYR A 116 -5.20 20.27 3.53
CA TYR A 116 -5.56 19.12 4.36
C TYR A 116 -7.00 18.67 4.12
N LEU A 117 -7.24 17.35 4.20
CA LEU A 117 -8.54 16.71 3.99
C LEU A 117 -9.63 17.29 4.90
N HIS A 118 -9.28 17.59 6.16
CA HIS A 118 -10.22 18.20 7.12
C HIS A 118 -10.57 19.66 6.79
N ASN A 119 -9.78 20.31 5.92
CA ASN A 119 -10.03 21.66 5.40
C ASN A 119 -10.63 21.62 3.98
N GLY A 120 -11.13 20.46 3.54
CA GLY A 120 -11.79 20.29 2.24
C GLY A 120 -10.84 20.00 1.07
N GLY A 121 -9.55 19.78 1.32
CA GLY A 121 -8.60 19.35 0.30
C GLY A 121 -8.44 17.83 0.22
N ASN A 122 -7.25 17.35 -0.22
CA ASN A 122 -6.96 15.92 -0.35
C ASN A 122 -5.81 15.45 0.55
N LEU A 123 -5.02 16.35 1.12
CA LEU A 123 -3.80 16.00 1.85
C LEU A 123 -4.13 15.40 3.22
N ILE A 124 -3.60 14.22 3.51
CA ILE A 124 -3.63 13.63 4.85
C ILE A 124 -2.32 13.92 5.58
N TYR A 125 -1.21 13.78 4.87
CA TYR A 125 0.12 13.87 5.46
C TYR A 125 1.15 14.33 4.45
N THR A 126 2.11 15.14 4.89
CA THR A 126 3.32 15.51 4.14
C THR A 126 4.55 15.38 5.03
N GLY A 127 5.62 14.77 4.53
CA GLY A 127 6.87 14.67 5.28
C GLY A 127 7.82 13.57 4.79
N PHE A 128 8.84 13.28 5.58
CA PHE A 128 9.93 12.36 5.18
C PHE A 128 9.59 10.90 5.52
N LEU A 129 8.87 10.21 4.62
CA LEU A 129 8.53 8.80 4.80
C LEU A 129 9.61 7.83 4.30
N ARG A 130 10.66 8.32 3.62
CA ARG A 130 11.72 7.50 2.99
C ARG A 130 11.13 6.44 2.05
N LEU A 131 10.13 6.80 1.26
CA LEU A 131 9.53 5.93 0.25
C LEU A 131 10.14 6.25 -1.13
N GLY A 132 10.17 5.28 -2.03
CA GLY A 132 10.72 5.47 -3.37
C GLY A 132 10.10 4.56 -4.43
N ILE A 133 10.14 5.00 -5.68
CA ILE A 133 9.52 4.33 -6.84
C ILE A 133 10.02 2.90 -7.09
N LYS A 134 11.25 2.59 -6.65
CA LYS A 134 11.91 1.29 -6.83
C LYS A 134 11.40 0.23 -5.85
N TYR A 135 10.85 0.63 -4.71
CA TYR A 135 10.40 -0.27 -3.65
C TYR A 135 8.87 -0.35 -3.70
N PRO A 136 8.28 -1.50 -4.09
CA PRO A 136 6.83 -1.63 -4.20
C PRO A 136 6.15 -1.35 -2.85
N LEU A 137 5.23 -0.37 -2.85
CA LEU A 137 4.43 -0.05 -1.67
C LEU A 137 3.12 -0.83 -1.71
N LYS A 138 2.81 -1.45 -0.58
CA LYS A 138 1.56 -2.19 -0.35
C LYS A 138 0.88 -1.68 0.89
N ALA A 139 -0.30 -1.10 0.68
CA ALA A 139 -1.13 -0.52 1.72
C ALA A 139 -2.46 -1.27 1.85
N ILE A 140 -3.03 -1.28 3.05
CA ILE A 140 -4.34 -1.83 3.37
C ILE A 140 -5.08 -0.81 4.22
N GLY A 141 -6.31 -0.50 3.85
CA GLY A 141 -7.23 0.28 4.66
C GLY A 141 -8.01 -0.61 5.63
N ARG A 142 -8.18 -0.15 6.87
CA ARG A 142 -9.00 -0.76 7.90
C ARG A 142 -9.98 0.25 8.46
N TYR A 143 -11.25 -0.09 8.36
CA TYR A 143 -12.31 0.65 9.01
C TYR A 143 -12.62 0.01 10.36
N GLU A 144 -12.48 0.77 11.45
CA GLU A 144 -12.95 0.35 12.77
C GLU A 144 -14.25 1.07 13.13
N ASN A 145 -14.29 2.39 12.99
CA ASN A 145 -15.47 3.24 13.20
C ASN A 145 -15.31 4.60 12.50
N GLU A 146 -16.28 5.50 12.64
CA GLU A 146 -16.29 6.81 11.97
C GLU A 146 -15.05 7.66 12.30
N ASN A 147 -14.52 7.53 13.52
CA ASN A 147 -13.37 8.28 14.02
C ASN A 147 -12.03 7.55 13.81
N VAL A 148 -12.08 6.26 13.47
CA VAL A 148 -10.89 5.40 13.35
C VAL A 148 -10.93 4.65 12.02
N GLN A 149 -10.18 5.18 11.07
CA GLN A 149 -9.98 4.60 9.74
C GLN A 149 -8.48 4.59 9.46
N LYS A 150 -7.86 3.43 9.67
CA LYS A 150 -6.40 3.30 9.61
C LYS A 150 -5.96 2.81 8.25
N VAL A 151 -4.81 3.28 7.80
CA VAL A 151 -4.07 2.70 6.69
C VAL A 151 -2.77 2.11 7.22
N ASP A 152 -2.53 0.84 6.91
CA ASP A 152 -1.29 0.13 7.21
C ASP A 152 -0.50 -0.05 5.91
N TRP A 153 0.77 0.35 5.87
CA TRP A 153 1.60 0.16 4.68
C TRP A 153 3.01 -0.33 4.98
N VAL A 154 3.54 -1.08 4.01
CA VAL A 154 4.95 -1.44 3.94
C VAL A 154 5.43 -1.15 2.53
N ASP A 155 6.70 -0.81 2.40
CA ASP A 155 7.44 -0.97 1.17
C ASP A 155 8.54 -2.01 1.39
N SER A 156 9.23 -2.42 0.33
CA SER A 156 10.33 -3.40 0.45
C SER A 156 11.61 -2.84 1.10
N PHE A 157 11.55 -1.69 1.79
CA PHE A 157 12.71 -1.00 2.38
C PHE A 157 12.51 -0.62 3.85
N ASN A 158 11.37 -0.03 4.20
CA ASN A 158 11.02 0.41 5.54
C ASN A 158 10.25 -0.67 6.31
N LYS A 159 10.19 -0.50 7.63
CA LYS A 159 9.30 -1.26 8.51
C LYS A 159 7.84 -0.89 8.27
N LEU A 160 6.91 -1.74 8.75
CA LEU A 160 5.48 -1.46 8.77
C LEU A 160 5.19 -0.10 9.43
N LYS A 161 4.39 0.72 8.75
CA LYS A 161 3.89 2.00 9.23
C LYS A 161 2.37 2.00 9.17
N HIS A 162 1.76 2.85 9.99
CA HIS A 162 0.32 3.04 9.98
C HIS A 162 -0.04 4.51 10.25
N LEU A 163 -1.23 4.91 9.85
CA LEU A 163 -1.76 6.26 10.04
C LEU A 163 -3.29 6.21 10.11
N ASN A 164 -3.90 6.98 11.00
CA ASN A 164 -5.34 7.23 10.94
C ASN A 164 -5.60 8.33 9.91
N ILE A 165 -6.50 8.10 8.95
CA ILE A 165 -6.82 9.09 7.91
C ILE A 165 -7.88 10.11 8.36
N ILE A 166 -8.51 9.86 9.50
CA ILE A 166 -9.49 10.78 10.09
C ILE A 166 -8.79 11.73 11.04
N HIS A 167 -9.00 13.03 10.76
CA HIS A 167 -8.63 14.10 11.66
C HIS A 167 -9.65 14.20 12.79
N ASN A 168 -9.18 14.28 14.02
CA ASN A 168 -9.99 14.61 15.19
C ASN A 168 -9.18 15.54 16.09
N ALA A 169 -9.62 16.79 16.23
CA ALA A 169 -8.93 17.83 17.00
C ALA A 169 -8.72 17.45 18.48
N ASP A 170 -9.52 16.52 19.02
CA ASP A 170 -9.41 16.12 20.42
C ASP A 170 -8.52 14.88 20.65
N THR A 171 -8.12 14.15 19.59
CA THR A 171 -7.37 12.88 19.74
C THR A 171 -6.25 12.64 18.73
N ASN A 172 -6.07 13.49 17.72
CA ASN A 172 -5.13 13.30 16.62
C ASN A 172 -4.61 14.65 16.12
N ASP A 173 -3.81 15.33 16.95
CA ASP A 173 -3.00 16.47 16.52
C ASP A 173 -1.84 15.95 15.66
N LEU A 174 -2.06 15.88 14.35
CA LEU A 174 -0.99 15.82 13.36
C LEU A 174 -0.82 17.23 12.77
N GLU A 175 -0.35 18.15 13.60
CA GLU A 175 0.42 19.33 13.16
C GLU A 175 1.92 19.04 13.24
#